data_AF-A0A1M5QK10-F1
#
_entry.id   AF-A0A1M5QK10-F1
#
_cell.length_a   1.000
_cell.length_b   1.000
_cell.length_c   1.000
_cell.angle_alpha   90.00
_cell.angle_beta   90.00
_cell.angle_gamma   90.00
#
_symmetry.space_group_name_H-M   'P 1'
#
loop_
_entity.id
_entity.type
_entity.pdbx_description
1 polymer ?
#
loop_
_entity_poly.entity_id
_entity_poly.type
_entity_poly.pdbx_seq_one_letter_code
_entity_poly.pdbx_strand_id
1 'polypeptide(L)'
;MAPTISTFDFTNGAVLLRVICGLFFFPHIYFKIVGDPPPALGFFRAAGFRPAGAWMRIAMVVELVAAIGLLFGIYTQWAALVAAASLMVAAIAVCFANSCVKWLWNLNGMEFPIFWALSCVAVAMLHWGHV
;
A
#
# COMPACT_ATOMS: atom_id res chain seq x y z
N MET A 1 -3.00 -30.78 -12.11
CA MET A 1 -2.62 -30.25 -10.79
C MET A 1 -1.86 -28.96 -11.05
N ALA A 2 -2.40 -27.80 -10.69
CA ALA A 2 -1.65 -26.56 -10.81
C ALA A 2 -0.47 -26.63 -9.82
N PRO A 3 0.76 -26.24 -10.20
CA PRO A 3 1.90 -26.26 -9.30
C PRO A 3 1.58 -25.43 -8.05
N THR A 4 1.80 -26.01 -6.87
CA THR A 4 1.68 -25.30 -5.59
C THR A 4 2.84 -24.31 -5.50
N ILE A 5 2.55 -23.02 -5.67
CA ILE A 5 3.53 -21.95 -5.44
C ILE A 5 3.85 -21.94 -3.94
N SER A 6 5.10 -22.18 -3.58
CA SER A 6 5.54 -22.06 -2.19
C SER A 6 5.47 -20.59 -1.75
N THR A 7 4.87 -20.34 -0.58
CA THR A 7 4.65 -18.99 -0.06
C THR A 7 5.94 -18.17 0.04
N PHE A 8 7.09 -18.79 0.34
CA PHE A 8 8.36 -18.09 0.51
C PHE A 8 9.44 -18.55 -0.48
N ASP A 9 9.04 -18.98 -1.67
CA ASP A 9 9.98 -19.21 -2.77
C ASP A 9 10.39 -17.88 -3.43
N PHE A 10 11.47 -17.28 -2.93
CA PHE A 10 12.01 -16.02 -3.46
C PHE A 10 12.66 -16.14 -4.85
N THR A 11 12.79 -17.35 -5.41
CA THR A 11 13.20 -17.53 -6.81
C THR A 11 12.05 -17.25 -7.78
N ASN A 12 10.81 -17.25 -7.29
CA ASN A 12 9.63 -16.89 -8.05
C ASN A 12 9.37 -15.37 -7.99
N GLY A 13 9.43 -14.70 -9.14
CA GLY A 13 9.20 -13.26 -9.25
C GLY A 13 7.82 -12.80 -8.74
N ALA A 14 6.77 -13.62 -8.83
CA ALA A 14 5.45 -13.29 -8.31
C ALA A 14 5.44 -13.27 -6.77
N VAL A 15 6.12 -14.23 -6.14
CA VAL A 15 6.27 -14.29 -4.68
C VAL A 15 7.14 -13.15 -4.18
N LEU A 16 8.24 -12.87 -4.87
CA LEU A 16 9.12 -11.75 -4.55
C LEU A 16 8.38 -10.41 -4.63
N LEU A 17 7.64 -10.17 -5.71
CA LEU A 17 6.84 -8.95 -5.88
C LEU A 17 5.79 -8.81 -4.79
N ARG A 18 5.07 -9.89 -4.47
CA ARG A 18 4.09 -9.94 -3.38
C ARG A 18 4.71 -9.53 -2.03
N VAL A 19 5.85 -10.12 -1.67
CA VAL A 19 6.53 -9.83 -0.41
C VAL A 19 7.04 -8.40 -0.37
N ILE A 20 7.65 -7.89 -1.45
CA ILE A 20 8.09 -6.49 -1.53
C ILE A 20 6.90 -5.53 -1.36
N CYS A 21 5.79 -5.80 -2.06
CA CYS A 21 4.57 -4.99 -1.93
C CYS A 21 4.01 -4.99 -0.50
N GLY A 22 4.14 -6.09 0.25
CA GLY A 22 3.77 -6.13 1.66
C GLY A 22 4.75 -5.37 2.56
N LEU A 23 6.05 -5.58 2.36
CA LEU A 23 7.11 -4.99 3.20
C LEU A 23 7.14 -3.46 3.13
N PHE A 24 6.82 -2.87 1.98
CA PHE A 24 6.89 -1.43 1.79
C PHE A 24 5.83 -0.65 2.58
N PHE A 25 4.81 -1.31 3.14
CA PHE A 25 3.87 -0.69 4.06
C PHE A 25 4.45 -0.43 5.45
N PHE A 26 5.46 -1.17 5.91
CA PHE A 26 5.99 -1.01 7.29
C PHE A 26 6.54 0.39 7.58
N PRO A 27 7.35 1.03 6.71
CA PRO A 27 7.75 2.43 6.91
C PRO A 27 6.54 3.38 6.98
N HIS A 28 5.51 3.16 6.16
CA HIS A 28 4.31 4.00 6.12
C HIS A 28 3.45 3.86 7.39
N ILE A 29 3.40 2.66 7.96
CA ILE A 29 2.77 2.38 9.26
C ILE A 29 3.59 3.01 10.39
N TYR A 30 4.91 2.86 10.36
CA TYR A 30 5.82 3.41 11.36
C TYR A 30 5.63 4.94 11.52
N PHE A 31 5.55 5.68 10.42
CA PHE A 31 5.30 7.13 10.43
C PHE A 31 3.91 7.55 10.94
N LYS A 32 2.98 6.61 11.13
CA LYS A 32 1.65 6.86 11.72
C LYS A 32 1.58 6.54 13.22
N ILE A 33 2.55 5.80 13.76
CA ILE A 33 2.60 5.40 15.17
C ILE A 33 3.68 6.11 15.98
N VAL A 34 4.78 6.52 15.34
CA VAL A 34 5.91 7.15 16.03
C VAL A 34 5.67 8.64 16.26
N GLY A 35 6.07 9.13 17.42
CA GLY A 35 6.01 10.55 17.77
C GLY A 35 4.64 11.03 18.24
N ASP A 36 4.63 12.22 18.86
CA ASP A 36 3.41 12.89 19.32
C ASP A 36 3.47 14.40 18.95
N PRO A 37 2.72 14.86 17.93
CA PRO A 37 1.84 14.09 17.05
C PRO A 37 2.61 13.28 16.00
N PRO A 38 2.04 12.19 15.44
CA PRO A 38 2.70 11.40 14.40
C PRO A 38 3.02 12.20 13.14
N PRO A 39 4.19 12.01 12.49
CA PRO A 39 4.60 12.74 11.29
C PRO A 39 3.57 12.68 10.15
N ALA A 40 2.92 11.53 9.96
CA ALA A 40 1.91 11.36 8.93
C ALA A 40 0.69 12.28 9.11
N LEU A 41 0.41 12.76 10.32
CA LEU A 41 -0.77 13.60 10.58
C LEU A 41 -0.77 14.90 9.76
N GLY A 42 0.41 15.46 9.48
CA GLY A 42 0.55 16.65 8.63
C GLY A 42 0.05 16.40 7.21
N PHE A 43 0.38 15.24 6.63
CA PHE A 43 -0.09 14.83 5.30
C PHE A 43 -1.62 14.71 5.26
N PHE A 44 -2.24 14.05 6.24
CA PHE A 44 -3.71 13.90 6.27
C PHE A 44 -4.43 15.24 6.42
N ARG A 45 -3.86 16.19 7.18
CA ARG A 45 -4.38 17.56 7.26
C ARG A 45 -4.27 18.29 5.93
N ALA A 46 -3.10 18.23 5.28
CA ALA A 46 -2.85 18.87 3.99
C ALA A 46 -3.76 18.31 2.88
N ALA A 47 -3.97 16.99 2.88
CA ALA A 47 -4.89 16.32 1.95
C ALA A 47 -6.38 16.58 2.23
N GLY A 48 -6.72 17.32 3.29
CA GLY A 48 -8.10 17.75 3.57
C GLY A 48 -8.96 16.72 4.34
N PHE A 49 -8.38 15.65 4.89
CA PHE A 49 -9.14 14.65 5.65
C PHE A 49 -9.69 15.23 6.96
N ARG A 50 -10.99 15.03 7.20
CA ARG A 50 -11.70 15.50 8.40
C ARG A 50 -12.46 14.34 9.07
N PRO A 51 -12.19 14.03 10.35
CA PRO A 51 -11.04 14.44 11.15
C PRO A 51 -9.76 13.68 10.73
N ALA A 52 -8.66 14.40 10.48
CA ALA A 52 -7.41 13.84 9.93
C ALA A 52 -6.87 12.64 10.73
N GLY A 53 -6.88 12.72 12.06
CA GLY A 53 -6.37 11.65 12.91
C GLY A 53 -7.18 10.35 12.83
N ALA A 54 -8.49 10.41 12.56
CA ALA A 54 -9.30 9.21 12.40
C ALA A 54 -8.97 8.52 11.07
N TRP A 55 -8.91 9.29 9.98
CA TRP A 55 -8.53 8.76 8.65
C TRP A 55 -7.11 8.21 8.63
N MET A 56 -6.17 8.83 9.36
CA MET A 56 -4.82 8.29 9.54
C MET A 56 -4.83 6.92 10.22
N ARG A 57 -5.63 6.75 11.29
CA ARG A 57 -5.76 5.45 11.98
C ARG A 57 -6.42 4.40 11.10
N ILE A 58 -7.44 4.77 10.31
CA ILE A 58 -8.07 3.86 9.35
C ILE A 58 -7.04 3.42 8.30
N ALA A 59 -6.29 4.35 7.72
CA ALA A 59 -5.24 4.05 6.76
C ALA A 59 -4.19 3.10 7.36
N MET A 60 -3.75 3.34 8.59
CA MET A 60 -2.83 2.46 9.30
C MET A 60 -3.35 1.02 9.45
N VAL A 61 -4.62 0.85 9.82
CA VAL A 61 -5.23 -0.48 9.94
C VAL A 61 -5.31 -1.17 8.58
N VAL A 62 -5.72 -0.45 7.54
CA VAL A 62 -5.79 -0.99 6.17
C VAL A 62 -4.41 -1.40 5.66
N GLU A 63 -3.40 -0.55 5.86
CA GLU A 63 -2.01 -0.84 5.50
C GLU A 63 -1.48 -2.06 6.26
N LEU A 64 -1.79 -2.20 7.55
CA LEU A 64 -1.36 -3.34 8.35
C LEU A 64 -2.00 -4.66 7.89
N VAL A 65 -3.31 -4.65 7.64
CA VAL A 65 -4.03 -5.83 7.12
C VAL A 65 -3.47 -6.23 5.76
N ALA A 66 -3.26 -5.26 4.87
CA ALA A 66 -2.70 -5.52 3.55
C ALA A 66 -1.25 -6.03 3.64
N ALA A 67 -0.42 -5.43 4.50
CA ALA A 67 0.96 -5.85 4.72
C ALA A 67 1.05 -7.29 5.22
N ILE A 68 0.27 -7.67 6.23
CA ILE A 68 0.24 -9.03 6.78
C ILE A 68 -0.28 -10.03 5.74
N GLY A 69 -1.39 -9.70 5.06
CA GLY A 69 -1.95 -10.56 4.02
C GLY A 69 -0.96 -10.81 2.89
N LEU A 70 -0.32 -9.75 2.39
CA LEU A 70 0.71 -9.84 1.36
C LEU A 70 1.98 -10.51 1.82
N LEU A 71 2.43 -10.35 3.07
CA LEU A 71 3.66 -10.94 3.56
C LEU A 71 3.52 -12.45 3.76
N PHE A 72 2.46 -12.89 4.42
CA PHE A 72 2.22 -14.30 4.77
C PHE A 72 1.43 -15.08 3.73
N GLY A 73 0.88 -14.42 2.72
CA GLY A 73 0.21 -15.06 1.58
C GLY A 73 -1.24 -15.41 1.90
N ILE A 74 -1.83 -14.70 2.87
CA ILE A 74 -3.16 -14.94 3.37
C ILE A 74 -4.15 -14.16 2.49
N TYR A 75 -5.01 -14.87 1.76
CA TYR A 75 -5.96 -14.26 0.80
C TYR A 75 -5.28 -13.26 -0.15
N THR A 76 -4.15 -13.66 -0.72
CA THR A 76 -3.21 -12.77 -1.44
C THR A 76 -3.92 -11.87 -2.46
N GLN A 77 -4.83 -12.41 -3.27
CA GLN A 77 -5.58 -11.64 -4.26
C GLN A 77 -6.37 -10.47 -3.65
N TRP A 78 -7.03 -10.71 -2.51
CA TRP A 78 -7.84 -9.70 -1.84
C TRP A 78 -6.99 -8.71 -1.08
N ALA A 79 -5.95 -9.19 -0.38
CA ALA A 79 -4.98 -8.32 0.29
C ALA A 79 -4.30 -7.36 -0.71
N ALA A 80 -3.95 -7.86 -1.90
CA ALA A 80 -3.36 -7.09 -2.97
C ALA A 80 -4.35 -6.05 -3.54
N LEU A 81 -5.63 -6.39 -3.73
CA LEU A 81 -6.64 -5.41 -4.16
C LEU A 81 -6.88 -4.32 -3.10
N VAL A 82 -6.90 -4.68 -1.81
CA VAL A 82 -7.00 -3.72 -0.71
C VAL A 82 -5.79 -2.78 -0.69
N ALA A 83 -4.57 -3.33 -0.87
CA ALA A 83 -3.36 -2.52 -1.02
C ALA A 83 -3.44 -1.58 -2.23
N ALA A 84 -3.88 -2.07 -3.38
CA ALA A 84 -4.02 -1.25 -4.58
C ALA A 84 -5.02 -0.10 -4.39
N ALA A 85 -6.16 -0.38 -3.76
CA ALA A 85 -7.17 0.63 -3.45
C ALA A 85 -6.63 1.68 -2.45
N SER A 86 -5.94 1.26 -1.39
CA SER A 86 -5.36 2.19 -0.41
C SER A 86 -4.29 3.09 -1.04
N LEU A 87 -3.45 2.54 -1.92
CA LEU A 87 -2.43 3.29 -2.64
C LEU A 87 -3.03 4.24 -3.68
N MET A 88 -4.15 3.89 -4.31
CA MET A 88 -4.87 4.80 -5.20
C MET A 88 -5.46 5.99 -4.42
N VAL A 89 -6.02 5.74 -3.24
CA VAL A 89 -6.46 6.81 -2.33
C VAL A 89 -5.27 7.70 -1.93
N ALA A 90 -4.12 7.12 -1.64
CA ALA A 90 -2.89 7.88 -1.35
C ALA A 90 -2.44 8.72 -2.54
N ALA A 91 -2.45 8.17 -3.77
CA ALA A 91 -2.11 8.89 -4.99
C ALA A 91 -3.01 10.11 -5.21
N ILE A 92 -4.31 9.96 -5.00
CA ILE A 92 -5.28 11.07 -5.06
C ILE A 92 -5.01 12.09 -3.94
N ALA A 93 -4.78 11.62 -2.72
CA ALA A 93 -4.50 12.47 -1.56
C ALA A 93 -3.24 13.34 -1.75
N VAL A 94 -2.22 12.85 -2.44
CA VAL A 94 -1.03 13.65 -2.81
C VAL A 94 -1.40 14.85 -3.67
N CYS A 95 -2.30 14.67 -4.65
CA CYS A 95 -2.77 15.78 -5.50
C CYS A 95 -3.50 16.85 -4.68
N PHE A 96 -4.33 16.43 -3.72
CA PHE A 96 -5.00 17.36 -2.80
C PHE A 96 -4.01 18.06 -1.87
N ALA A 97 -3.07 17.33 -1.29
CA ALA A 97 -2.04 17.89 -0.41
C ALA A 97 -1.16 18.93 -1.12
N ASN A 98 -0.85 18.71 -2.40
CA ASN A 98 -0.09 19.65 -3.21
C ASN A 98 -0.94 20.77 -3.84
N SER A 99 -2.27 20.66 -3.79
CA SER A 99 -3.21 21.52 -4.54
C SER A 99 -2.95 21.55 -6.07
N CYS A 100 -2.26 20.54 -6.61
CA CYS A 100 -2.00 20.38 -8.04
C CYS A 100 -1.65 18.93 -8.37
N VAL A 101 -1.84 18.56 -9.64
CA VAL A 101 -1.46 17.24 -10.14
C VAL A 101 0.01 17.26 -10.53
N LYS A 102 0.84 16.59 -9.73
CA LYS A 102 2.25 16.34 -10.03
C LYS A 102 2.45 14.85 -10.27
N TRP A 103 3.17 14.51 -11.33
CA TRP A 103 3.50 13.13 -11.63
C TRP A 103 4.73 12.68 -10.83
N LEU A 104 5.89 13.27 -11.11
CA LEU A 104 7.18 12.77 -10.68
C LEU A 104 7.34 12.65 -9.15
N TRP A 105 7.83 11.50 -8.69
CA TRP A 105 8.00 11.21 -7.27
C TRP A 105 8.95 12.18 -6.56
N ASN A 106 10.03 12.60 -7.22
CA ASN A 106 11.02 13.54 -6.68
C ASN A 106 10.50 14.97 -6.53
N LEU A 107 9.34 15.28 -7.13
CA LEU A 107 8.61 16.54 -6.97
C LEU A 107 7.43 16.41 -6.00
N ASN A 108 7.40 15.34 -5.18
CA ASN A 108 6.30 14.93 -4.33
C ASN A 108 5.02 14.58 -5.11
N GLY A 109 5.15 14.01 -6.31
CA GLY A 109 4.02 13.59 -7.15
C GLY A 109 3.47 12.20 -6.85
N MET A 110 2.43 11.81 -7.59
CA MET A 110 1.66 10.58 -7.41
C MET A 110 2.23 9.34 -8.12
N GLU A 111 3.35 9.47 -8.84
CA GLU A 111 3.96 8.39 -9.64
C GLU A 111 4.24 7.11 -8.82
N PHE A 112 4.91 7.25 -7.67
CA PHE A 112 5.27 6.09 -6.83
C PHE A 112 4.05 5.34 -6.27
N PRO A 113 3.04 6.00 -5.63
CA PRO A 113 1.86 5.28 -5.16
C PRO A 113 1.04 4.65 -6.30
N ILE A 114 1.00 5.25 -7.50
CA ILE A 114 0.37 4.61 -8.67
C ILE A 114 1.15 3.37 -9.11
N PHE A 115 2.47 3.49 -9.27
CA PHE A 115 3.32 2.36 -9.66
C PHE A 115 3.15 1.18 -8.68
N TRP A 116 3.15 1.47 -7.39
CA TRP A 116 2.96 0.45 -6.37
C TRP A 116 1.53 -0.11 -6.39
N ALA A 117 0.50 0.72 -6.60
CA ALA A 117 -0.88 0.24 -6.75
C ALA A 117 -1.03 -0.74 -7.93
N LEU A 118 -0.44 -0.40 -9.09
CA LEU A 118 -0.42 -1.26 -10.27
C LEU A 118 0.37 -2.56 -10.02
N SER A 119 1.47 -2.48 -9.26
CA SER A 119 2.22 -3.67 -8.82
C SER A 119 1.36 -4.58 -7.95
N CYS A 120 0.56 -4.02 -7.02
CA CYS A 120 -0.40 -4.78 -6.23
C CYS A 120 -1.51 -5.39 -7.11
N VAL A 121 -2.01 -4.69 -8.13
CA VAL A 121 -2.95 -5.28 -9.11
C VAL A 121 -2.31 -6.47 -9.84
N ALA A 122 -1.06 -6.35 -10.27
CA ALA A 122 -0.33 -7.46 -10.89
C ALA A 122 -0.19 -8.65 -9.93
N VAL A 123 0.12 -8.42 -8.65
CA VAL A 123 0.13 -9.46 -7.61
C VAL A 123 -1.23 -10.14 -7.49
N ALA A 124 -2.32 -9.36 -7.49
CA ALA A 124 -3.67 -9.90 -7.40
C ALA A 124 -4.00 -10.81 -8.60
N MET A 125 -3.62 -10.40 -9.81
CA MET A 125 -3.80 -11.19 -11.03
C MET A 125 -2.97 -12.47 -11.02
N LEU A 126 -1.72 -12.40 -10.57
CA LEU A 126 -0.80 -13.55 -10.53
C LEU A 126 -1.21 -14.62 -9.51
N HIS A 127 -1.94 -14.25 -8.47
CA HIS A 127 -2.42 -15.16 -7.42
C HIS A 127 -3.94 -15.44 -7.54
N TRP A 128 -4.58 -15.01 -8.63
CA TRP A 128 -6.01 -15.19 -8.79
C TRP A 128 -6.37 -16.68 -8.91
N GLY A 129 -7.28 -17.16 -8.07
CA GLY A 129 -7.66 -18.59 -8.02
C GLY A 129 -6.70 -19.48 -7.23
N HIS A 130 -5.63 -18.94 -6.65
CA HIS A 130 -4.73 -19.63 -5.74
C HIS A 130 -4.96 -19.07 -4.32
N VAL A 131 -5.65 -19.82 -3.47
CA VAL A 131 -5.88 -19.48 -2.06
C VAL A 131 -4.69 -19.86 -1.19
#